data_AF-A0A3D1TZ08-F1
#
_entry.id   AF-A0A3D1TZ08-F1
#
_cell.length_a   1.000
_cell.length_b   1.000
_cell.length_c   1.000
_cell.angle_alpha   90.00
_cell.angle_beta   90.00
_cell.angle_gamma   90.00
#
_symmetry.space_group_name_H-M   'P 1'
#
loop_
_entity.id
_entity.type
_entity.pdbx_description
1 polymer ?
#
loop_
_entity_poly.entity_id
_entity_poly.type
_entity_poly.pdbx_seq_one_letter_code
_entity_poly.pdbx_strand_id
1 'polypeptide(L)'
;KLCVEADIDTDVEPQRLEVVTSGDESMPMTLVGTASFQLQEERQELSLYWIDVYGGGLFLPFRDTSSSTYGGGRYLIDSVKGSDFLPLDGSPHNRRVSLDFNYAYNPSCAYNHRWVCPLAPPQNRLPLEIRAGEKTYGDAV
;
A
#
# COMPACT_ATOMS: atom_id res chain seq x y z
N LYS A 1 -11.22 -6.25 13.46
CA LYS A 1 -10.23 -5.20 13.15
C LYS A 1 -8.94 -5.92 12.75
N LEU A 2 -8.48 -5.74 11.51
CA LEU A 2 -7.22 -6.30 11.03
C LEU A 2 -6.09 -5.26 11.11
N CYS A 3 -5.24 -5.36 12.13
CA CYS A 3 -4.07 -4.53 12.33
C CYS A 3 -2.91 -5.46 12.70
N VAL A 4 -1.74 -5.26 12.09
CA VAL A 4 -0.54 -6.07 12.33
C VAL A 4 0.62 -5.17 12.72
N GLU A 5 1.52 -5.70 13.54
CA GLU A 5 2.82 -5.07 13.79
C GLU A 5 3.77 -5.47 12.67
N ALA A 6 4.45 -4.49 12.08
CA ALA A 6 5.44 -4.72 11.04
C ALA A 6 6.81 -4.17 11.47
N ASP A 7 7.84 -4.98 11.25
CA ASP A 7 9.23 -4.55 11.30
C ASP A 7 9.60 -3.86 9.99
N ILE A 8 10.07 -2.62 10.09
CA ILE A 8 10.49 -1.80 8.96
C ILE A 8 11.99 -1.89 8.77
N ASP A 9 12.40 -2.35 7.59
CA ASP A 9 13.78 -2.26 7.14
C ASP A 9 13.93 -1.12 6.13
N THR A 10 14.75 -0.12 6.48
CA THR A 10 15.09 1.01 5.60
C THR A 10 16.49 0.90 5.02
N ASP A 11 17.25 -0.16 5.36
CA ASP A 11 18.59 -0.44 4.83
C ASP A 11 18.48 -1.20 3.50
N VAL A 12 17.65 -0.67 2.60
CA VAL A 12 17.42 -1.21 1.27
C VAL A 12 18.09 -0.31 0.24
N GLU A 13 18.65 -0.90 -0.82
CA GLU A 13 19.19 -0.10 -1.92
C GLU A 13 18.04 0.62 -2.64
N PRO A 14 18.05 1.98 -2.73
CA PRO A 14 16.96 2.70 -3.35
C PRO A 14 16.84 2.35 -4.83
N GLN A 15 15.72 1.73 -5.19
CA GLN A 15 15.43 1.33 -6.56
C GLN A 15 14.27 2.15 -7.10
N ARG A 16 14.53 2.90 -8.18
CA ARG A 16 13.48 3.59 -8.93
C ARG A 16 12.77 2.60 -9.86
N LEU A 17 11.46 2.52 -9.74
CA LEU A 17 10.58 1.64 -10.48
C LEU A 17 9.60 2.48 -11.30
N GLU A 18 9.42 2.11 -12.56
CA GLU A 18 8.31 2.61 -13.36
C GLU A 18 7.09 1.71 -13.11
N VAL A 19 6.17 2.22 -12.29
CA VAL A 19 4.99 1.46 -11.86
C VAL A 19 3.86 1.68 -12.85
N VAL A 20 3.26 0.58 -13.32
CA VAL A 20 2.09 0.60 -14.20
C VAL A 20 0.95 1.32 -13.50
N THR A 21 0.27 2.21 -14.22
CA THR A 21 -0.90 2.92 -13.71
C THR A 21 -2.19 2.34 -14.27
N SER A 22 -3.34 2.88 -13.84
CA SER A 22 -4.64 2.60 -14.46
C SER A 22 -4.83 3.20 -15.86
N GLY A 23 -3.88 4.00 -16.35
CA GLY A 23 -3.88 4.56 -17.71
C GLY A 23 -2.71 4.03 -18.54
N ASP A 24 -2.40 4.70 -19.65
CA ASP A 24 -1.35 4.28 -20.59
C ASP A 24 0.07 4.69 -20.16
N GLU A 25 0.20 5.43 -19.06
CA GLU A 25 1.45 5.97 -18.55
C GLU A 25 1.99 5.17 -17.36
N SER A 26 3.30 5.23 -17.11
CA SER A 26 3.92 4.75 -15.88
C SER A 26 4.14 5.89 -14.89
N MET A 27 4.21 5.55 -13.61
CA MET A 27 4.48 6.47 -12.53
C MET A 27 5.76 6.05 -11.80
N PRO A 28 6.78 6.93 -11.70
CA PRO A 28 8.01 6.59 -11.00
C PRO A 28 7.75 6.51 -9.49
N MET A 29 8.23 5.44 -8.88
CA MET A 29 8.23 5.22 -7.44
C MET A 29 9.61 4.73 -7.02
N THR A 30 10.11 5.19 -5.87
CA THR A 30 11.42 4.77 -5.34
C THR A 30 11.21 3.86 -4.16
N LEU A 31 11.76 2.65 -4.19
CA LEU A 31 11.81 1.76 -3.01
C LEU A 31 12.62 2.44 -1.90
N VAL A 32 12.03 2.58 -0.71
CA VAL A 32 12.68 3.22 0.46
C VAL A 32 12.67 2.35 1.71
N GLY A 33 12.00 1.21 1.67
CA GLY A 33 12.04 0.23 2.74
C GLY A 33 11.16 -0.98 2.46
N THR A 34 11.17 -1.92 3.39
CA THR A 34 10.24 -3.06 3.41
C THR A 34 9.58 -3.16 4.78
N ALA A 35 8.36 -3.66 4.80
CA ALA A 35 7.59 -3.94 6.00
C ALA A 35 7.36 -5.45 6.08
N SER A 36 8.02 -6.11 7.03
CA SER A 36 7.87 -7.54 7.32
C SER A 36 6.88 -7.74 8.47
N PHE A 37 5.89 -8.61 8.32
CA PHE A 37 4.89 -8.89 9.37
C PHE A 37 4.37 -10.33 9.30
N GLN A 38 3.69 -10.76 10.36
CA GLN A 38 2.97 -12.04 10.40
C GLN A 38 1.49 -11.83 10.10
N LEU A 39 0.94 -12.62 9.19
CA LEU A 39 -0.48 -12.61 8.88
C LEU A 39 -0.94 -14.01 8.48
N GLN A 40 -2.00 -14.51 9.12
CA GLN A 40 -2.53 -15.87 8.88
C GLN A 40 -1.45 -16.96 9.02
N GLU A 41 -0.59 -16.85 10.04
CA GLU A 41 0.52 -17.78 10.33
C GLU A 41 1.64 -17.79 9.28
N GLU A 42 1.57 -16.92 8.26
CA GLU A 42 2.61 -16.76 7.25
C GLU A 42 3.32 -15.42 7.40
N ARG A 43 4.63 -15.43 7.13
CA ARG A 43 5.41 -14.20 7.00
C ARG A 43 5.06 -13.54 5.67
N GLN A 44 4.63 -12.28 5.74
CA GLN A 44 4.35 -11.43 4.60
C GLN A 44 5.34 -10.27 4.56
N GLU A 45 5.53 -9.71 3.38
CA GLU A 45 6.37 -8.53 3.16
C GLU A 45 5.69 -7.59 2.18
N LEU A 46 5.75 -6.29 2.45
CA LEU A 46 5.30 -5.24 1.54
C LEU A 46 6.42 -4.20 1.39
N SER A 47 6.70 -3.81 0.14
CA SER A 47 7.62 -2.73 -0.15
C SER A 47 6.99 -1.37 0.18
N LEU A 48 7.79 -0.49 0.77
CA LEU A 48 7.48 0.91 1.02
C LEU A 48 8.11 1.76 -0.07
N TYR A 49 7.33 2.67 -0.64
CA TYR A 49 7.79 3.51 -1.73
C TYR A 49 7.71 4.98 -1.36
N TRP A 50 8.63 5.77 -1.91
CA TRP A 50 8.49 7.21 -2.03
C TRP A 50 7.99 7.55 -3.42
N ILE A 51 6.95 8.38 -3.50
CA ILE A 51 6.48 8.97 -4.76
C ILE A 51 6.84 10.45 -4.79
N ASP A 52 7.25 10.97 -5.94
CA ASP A 52 7.53 12.40 -6.14
C ASP A 52 6.35 13.16 -6.77
N VAL A 53 5.28 12.44 -7.09
CA VAL A 53 4.03 12.98 -7.63
C VAL A 53 3.02 13.24 -6.51
N TYR A 54 1.90 13.90 -6.82
CA TYR A 54 0.82 14.20 -5.86
C TYR A 54 1.21 15.03 -4.63
N GLY A 55 2.34 15.75 -4.66
CA GLY A 55 2.87 16.48 -3.50
C GLY A 55 3.89 15.68 -2.70
N GLY A 56 4.13 14.43 -3.09
CA GLY A 56 5.22 13.59 -2.62
C GLY A 56 5.00 12.96 -1.24
N GLY A 57 5.56 11.78 -1.03
CA GLY A 57 5.47 11.14 0.27
C GLY A 57 5.64 9.63 0.27
N LEU A 58 5.51 9.06 1.48
CA LEU A 58 5.50 7.62 1.68
C LEU A 58 4.19 7.03 1.14
N PHE A 59 4.34 5.92 0.44
CA PHE A 59 3.26 5.28 -0.28
C PHE A 59 3.38 3.76 -0.20
N LEU A 60 2.28 3.11 0.15
CA LEU A 60 2.18 1.65 0.25
C LEU A 60 0.90 1.20 -0.48
N PRO A 61 1.00 0.93 -1.79
CA PRO A 61 -0.05 0.25 -2.52
C PRO A 61 0.05 -1.25 -2.27
N PHE A 62 -1.08 -1.93 -2.16
CA PHE A 62 -1.10 -3.38 -2.13
C PHE A 62 -2.29 -3.92 -2.89
N ARG A 63 -2.15 -5.16 -3.36
CA ARG A 63 -3.26 -5.95 -3.88
C ARG A 63 -3.29 -7.25 -3.11
N ASP A 64 -4.49 -7.80 -2.97
CA ASP A 64 -4.72 -9.07 -2.31
C ASP A 64 -5.71 -9.91 -3.14
N THR A 65 -6.06 -11.10 -2.66
CA THR A 65 -6.93 -12.03 -3.39
C THR A 65 -8.43 -11.74 -3.25
N SER A 66 -8.82 -10.72 -2.47
CA SER A 66 -10.22 -10.33 -2.29
C SER A 66 -10.88 -9.97 -3.62
N SER A 67 -12.08 -10.52 -3.84
CA SER A 67 -12.93 -10.18 -5.00
C SER A 67 -13.85 -8.99 -4.74
N SER A 68 -14.01 -8.56 -3.49
CA SER A 68 -14.90 -7.45 -3.09
C SER A 68 -14.20 -6.09 -3.01
N THR A 69 -12.99 -5.95 -3.57
CA THR A 69 -12.15 -4.75 -3.54
C THR A 69 -11.74 -4.39 -4.97
N TYR A 70 -11.24 -3.16 -5.17
CA TYR A 70 -10.88 -2.70 -6.51
C TYR A 70 -9.76 -3.56 -7.10
N GLY A 71 -9.95 -4.08 -8.32
CA GLY A 71 -9.04 -5.05 -8.95
C GLY A 71 -7.60 -4.53 -9.16
N GLY A 72 -7.40 -3.22 -9.17
CA GLY A 72 -6.09 -2.57 -9.23
C GLY A 72 -5.32 -2.54 -7.89
N GLY A 73 -5.99 -2.87 -6.78
CA GLY A 73 -5.45 -2.80 -5.42
C GLY A 73 -6.00 -1.62 -4.61
N ARG A 74 -5.46 -1.46 -3.41
CA ARG A 74 -5.80 -0.43 -2.42
C ARG A 74 -4.53 0.18 -1.85
N TYR A 75 -4.66 1.34 -1.21
CA TYR A 75 -3.55 2.03 -0.57
C TYR A 75 -3.69 1.94 0.94
N LEU A 76 -2.62 1.51 1.61
CA LEU A 76 -2.54 1.46 3.06
C LEU A 76 -1.84 2.69 3.64
N ILE A 77 -0.85 3.22 2.90
CA ILE A 77 -0.13 4.44 3.25
C ILE A 77 -0.14 5.38 2.05
N ASP A 78 -0.48 6.63 2.31
CA ASP A 78 -0.38 7.77 1.39
C ASP A 78 -0.21 9.02 2.26
N SER A 79 1.03 9.35 2.60
CA SER A 79 1.31 10.38 3.61
C SER A 79 0.87 11.78 3.16
N VAL A 80 0.86 12.04 1.85
CA VAL A 80 0.37 13.33 1.33
C VAL A 80 -1.14 13.49 1.49
N LYS A 81 -1.87 12.37 1.59
CA LYS A 81 -3.31 12.35 1.93
C LYS A 81 -3.59 12.15 3.41
N GLY A 82 -2.57 12.19 4.27
CA GLY A 82 -2.72 12.01 5.72
C GLY A 82 -3.09 10.59 6.14
N SER A 83 -2.74 9.58 5.31
CA SER A 83 -2.88 8.17 5.65
C SER A 83 -1.51 7.62 6.01
N ASP A 84 -1.12 7.73 7.27
CA ASP A 84 0.18 7.29 7.79
C ASP A 84 0.06 6.36 9.01
N PHE A 85 1.19 5.77 9.40
CA PHE A 85 1.33 4.77 10.45
C PHE A 85 1.60 5.42 11.81
N LEU A 86 1.30 4.67 12.89
CA LEU A 86 1.69 5.05 14.25
C LEU A 86 2.86 4.15 14.72
N PRO A 87 3.99 4.73 15.20
CA PRO A 87 4.99 3.97 15.93
C PRO A 87 4.35 3.30 17.15
N LEU A 88 4.68 2.04 17.43
CA LEU A 88 4.01 1.27 18.49
C LEU A 88 4.23 1.85 19.90
N ASP A 89 5.36 2.48 20.13
CA ASP A 89 5.79 3.03 21.43
C ASP A 89 6.02 4.54 21.40
N GLY A 90 5.67 5.21 20.30
CA GLY A 90 5.94 6.64 20.10
C GLY A 90 7.42 7.01 20.00
N SER A 91 8.32 6.02 19.94
CA SER A 91 9.76 6.27 19.82
C SER A 91 10.14 6.53 18.36
N PRO A 92 10.87 7.63 18.06
CA PRO A 92 11.37 7.91 16.72
C PRO A 92 12.45 6.91 16.25
N HIS A 93 12.92 6.04 17.15
CA HIS A 93 13.94 5.01 16.84
C HIS A 93 13.35 3.62 16.68
N ASN A 94 12.05 3.43 16.94
CA ASN A 94 11.43 2.13 16.78
C ASN A 94 11.14 1.86 15.31
N ARG A 95 11.72 0.78 14.81
CA ARG A 95 11.46 0.27 13.46
C ARG A 95 10.16 -0.53 13.38
N ARG A 96 9.40 -0.64 14.48
CA ARG A 96 8.10 -1.32 14.47
C ARG A 96 6.94 -0.35 14.39
N VAL A 97 6.07 -0.59 13.42
CA VAL A 97 4.89 0.25 13.14
C VAL A 97 3.63 -0.60 13.08
N SER A 98 2.48 0.03 13.37
CA SER A 98 1.18 -0.60 13.10
C SER A 98 0.78 -0.42 11.64
N LEU A 99 0.49 -1.53 10.97
CA LEU A 99 -0.18 -1.55 9.67
C LEU A 99 -1.66 -1.93 9.87
N ASP A 100 -2.54 -0.93 9.82
CA ASP A 100 -3.97 -1.09 10.07
C ASP A 100 -4.76 -1.17 8.75
N PHE A 101 -4.95 -2.39 8.24
CA PHE A 101 -5.67 -2.66 6.99
C PHE A 101 -7.14 -2.20 7.01
N ASN A 102 -7.70 -1.82 8.16
CA ASN A 102 -9.05 -1.25 8.21
C ASN A 102 -9.11 0.17 7.61
N TYR A 103 -7.96 0.83 7.46
CA TYR A 103 -7.83 2.12 6.79
C TYR A 103 -7.38 2.01 5.33
N ALA A 104 -7.19 0.78 4.82
CA ALA A 104 -6.93 0.58 3.40
C ALA A 104 -8.08 1.14 2.57
N TYR A 105 -7.79 2.00 1.60
CA TYR A 105 -8.80 2.69 0.80
C TYR A 105 -8.56 2.51 -0.70
N ASN A 106 -9.62 2.67 -1.48
CA ASN A 106 -9.56 2.52 -2.93
C ASN A 106 -8.91 3.75 -3.59
N PRO A 107 -8.10 3.55 -4.65
CA PRO A 107 -7.58 4.66 -5.42
C PRO A 107 -8.69 5.48 -6.08
N SER A 108 -8.44 6.76 -6.36
CA SER A 108 -9.43 7.65 -7.02
C SER A 108 -9.92 7.11 -8.37
N CYS A 109 -9.10 6.34 -9.08
CA CYS A 109 -9.48 5.71 -10.36
C CYS A 109 -10.57 4.64 -10.21
N ALA A 110 -10.74 4.06 -9.01
CA ALA A 110 -11.85 3.15 -8.72
C ALA A 110 -13.23 3.84 -8.82
N TYR A 111 -13.26 5.16 -8.66
CA TYR A 111 -14.49 5.96 -8.72
C TYR A 111 -14.66 6.73 -10.03
N ASN A 112 -13.56 7.09 -10.68
CA ASN A 112 -13.60 7.83 -11.94
C ASN A 112 -12.36 7.55 -12.77
N HIS A 113 -12.55 6.95 -13.95
CA HIS A 113 -11.51 6.56 -14.89
C HIS A 113 -10.67 7.73 -15.43
N ARG A 114 -11.11 8.98 -15.26
CA ARG A 114 -10.30 10.16 -15.61
C ARG A 114 -9.03 10.27 -14.76
N TRP A 115 -9.00 9.62 -13.59
CA TRP A 115 -7.85 9.63 -12.70
C TRP A 115 -6.91 8.49 -13.04
N VAL A 116 -5.63 8.83 -13.16
CA VAL A 116 -4.54 7.86 -13.31
C VAL A 116 -4.00 7.55 -11.92
N CYS A 117 -3.84 6.28 -11.58
CA CYS A 117 -3.42 5.86 -10.24
C CYS A 117 -2.40 4.72 -10.35
N PRO A 118 -1.33 4.72 -9.53
CA PRO A 118 -0.34 3.65 -9.53
C PRO A 118 -0.95 2.33 -9.04
N LEU A 119 -0.77 1.27 -9.81
CA LEU A 119 -1.21 -0.07 -9.41
C LEU A 119 -0.23 -0.69 -8.42
N ALA A 120 -0.68 -1.67 -7.63
CA ALA A 120 0.21 -2.41 -6.74
C ALA A 120 1.27 -3.19 -7.54
N PRO A 121 2.58 -2.93 -7.32
CA PRO A 121 3.67 -3.69 -7.93
C PRO A 121 3.60 -5.17 -7.55
N PRO A 122 4.22 -6.09 -8.33
CA PRO A 122 4.21 -7.52 -8.03
C PRO A 122 4.65 -7.87 -6.60
N GLN A 123 5.62 -7.16 -6.04
CA GLN A 123 6.14 -7.34 -4.69
C GLN A 123 5.11 -7.01 -3.60
N ASN A 124 4.10 -6.19 -3.93
CA ASN A 124 3.03 -5.81 -3.00
C ASN A 124 1.71 -6.53 -3.30
N ARG A 125 1.79 -7.76 -3.84
CA ARG A 125 0.63 -8.63 -4.06
C ARG A 125 0.62 -9.73 -3.01
N LEU A 126 -0.26 -9.61 -2.03
CA LEU A 126 -0.44 -10.59 -0.99
C LEU A 126 -1.22 -11.80 -1.56
N PRO A 127 -0.76 -13.05 -1.32
CA PRO A 127 -1.40 -14.26 -1.82
C PRO A 127 -2.63 -14.70 -0.99
N LEU A 128 -3.08 -13.85 -0.07
CA LEU A 128 -4.17 -14.12 0.87
C LEU A 128 -5.27 -13.06 0.77
N GLU A 129 -6.39 -13.28 1.46
CA GLU A 129 -7.55 -12.38 1.42
C GLU A 129 -7.49 -11.36 2.57
N ILE A 130 -7.55 -10.07 2.25
CA ILE A 130 -7.60 -8.97 3.24
C ILE A 130 -9.05 -8.46 3.39
N ARG A 131 -9.79 -9.09 4.31
CA ARG A 131 -11.19 -8.75 4.65
C ARG A 131 -11.36 -7.52 5.56
N ALA A 132 -10.61 -6.45 5.30
CA ALA A 132 -10.66 -5.18 6.03
C ALA A 132 -10.44 -4.01 5.07
N GLY A 133 -10.86 -2.81 5.45
CA GLY A 133 -10.73 -1.61 4.62
C GLY A 133 -11.92 -1.41 3.68
N GLU A 134 -11.75 -0.49 2.74
CA GLU A 134 -12.77 -0.13 1.77
C GLU A 134 -13.04 -1.29 0.80
N LYS A 135 -14.32 -1.44 0.45
CA LYS A 135 -14.83 -2.40 -0.53
C LYS A 135 -15.23 -1.68 -1.81
N THR A 136 -15.43 -2.40 -2.89
CA THR A 136 -16.04 -1.85 -4.10
C THR A 136 -17.47 -1.40 -3.81
N TYR A 137 -17.86 -0.26 -4.40
CA TYR A 137 -19.22 0.25 -4.34
C TYR A 137 -19.89 0.04 -5.70
N GLY A 138 -20.98 -0.74 -5.75
CA GLY A 138 -21.65 -1.12 -7.00
C GLY A 138 -21.01 -2.33 -7.70
N ASP A 139 -21.69 -2.83 -8.75
CA ASP A 139 -21.24 -4.01 -9.50
C ASP A 139 -19.83 -3.77 -10.06
N ALA A 140 -18.93 -4.71 -9.78
CA ALA A 140 -17.57 -4.71 -10.30
C ALA A 140 -17.62 -4.70 -11.83
N VAL A 141 -17.16 -3.61 -12.44
CA VAL A 141 -16.94 -3.52 -13.88
C VAL A 141 -15.55 -4.07 -14.20
#